data_AF-A0A7J5ZSA4-F1
#
_entry.id   AF-A0A7J5ZSA4-F1
#
_cell.length_a   1.000
_cell.length_b   1.000
_cell.length_c   1.000
_cell.angle_alpha   90.00
_cell.angle_beta   90.00
_cell.angle_gamma   90.00
#
_symmetry.space_group_name_H-M   'P 1'
#
loop_
_entity.id
_entity.type
_entity.pdbx_description
1 polymer ?
#
loop_
_entity_poly.entity_id
_entity_poly.type
_entity_poly.pdbx_seq_one_letter_code
_entity_poly.pdbx_strand_id
1 'polypeptide(L)'
;MAVEKRVTEFLRGRVGNLGISSIVLVVLEKIMDNDFICPCQPGYNEWICACYAAGPSIFSFVFTLFFVDPKPDDKVMKGKSTCDRFLYSALVAFIWLFLFFVDGGYVSCACSRWGGEYTETGALKWCKPTGNETSVFESQEKTERCITISQFAGFGIVLVISIILGISLCCKSRCEDGVQQNGEPQEQNRDVPLSYRNNDGRA
;
A
#
# COMPACT_ATOMS: atom_id res chain seq x y z
N MET A 1 10.14 -22.35 1.58
CA MET A 1 11.06 -21.99 0.48
C MET A 1 10.35 -21.53 -0.81
N ALA A 2 9.34 -22.22 -1.35
CA ALA A 2 8.67 -21.78 -2.60
C ALA A 2 7.88 -20.45 -2.47
N VAL A 3 7.17 -20.27 -1.35
CA VAL A 3 6.41 -19.03 -1.07
C VAL A 3 7.33 -17.82 -0.92
N GLU A 4 8.42 -17.97 -0.19
CA GLU A 4 9.41 -16.92 0.05
C GLU A 4 10.09 -16.45 -1.25
N LYS A 5 10.42 -17.37 -2.15
CA LYS A 5 10.95 -17.04 -3.49
C LYS A 5 9.93 -16.27 -4.34
N ARG A 6 8.66 -16.69 -4.34
CA ARG A 6 7.60 -15.97 -5.09
C ARG A 6 7.32 -14.58 -4.52
N VAL A 7 7.32 -14.43 -3.19
CA VAL A 7 7.17 -13.12 -2.53
C VAL A 7 8.36 -12.23 -2.90
N THR A 8 9.57 -12.77 -2.84
CA THR A 8 10.79 -12.03 -3.18
C THR A 8 10.83 -11.63 -4.66
N GLU A 9 10.42 -12.49 -5.59
CA GLU A 9 10.31 -12.15 -7.02
C GLU A 9 9.20 -11.13 -7.29
N PHE A 10 8.05 -11.28 -6.63
CA PHE A 10 6.94 -10.34 -6.73
C PHE A 10 7.33 -8.95 -6.22
N LEU A 11 8.05 -8.89 -5.10
CA LEU A 11 8.61 -7.65 -4.58
C LEU A 11 9.68 -7.11 -5.54
N ARG A 12 10.66 -7.93 -5.95
CA ARG A 12 11.78 -7.50 -6.81
C ARG A 12 11.32 -6.95 -8.17
N GLY A 13 10.34 -7.57 -8.81
CA GLY A 13 9.76 -7.06 -10.07
C GLY A 13 8.95 -5.77 -9.92
N ARG A 14 8.61 -5.39 -8.68
CA ARG A 14 7.77 -4.24 -8.35
C ARG A 14 8.53 -3.15 -7.57
N VAL A 15 9.71 -3.46 -7.02
CA VAL A 15 10.58 -2.56 -6.22
C VAL A 15 11.00 -1.31 -7.00
N GLY A 16 11.23 -1.40 -8.32
CA GLY A 16 11.56 -0.21 -9.13
C GLY A 16 10.44 0.83 -9.13
N ASN A 17 9.22 0.39 -9.42
CA ASN A 17 8.03 1.26 -9.44
C ASN A 17 7.59 1.66 -8.03
N LEU A 18 7.66 0.73 -7.07
CA LEU A 18 7.42 1.03 -5.65
C LEU A 18 8.40 2.07 -5.14
N GLY A 19 9.66 2.03 -5.58
CA GLY A 19 10.67 3.03 -5.22
C GLY A 19 10.28 4.44 -5.66
N ILE A 20 9.80 4.62 -6.89
CA ILE A 20 9.33 5.93 -7.38
C ILE A 20 8.12 6.39 -6.56
N SER A 21 7.12 5.52 -6.36
CA SER A 21 5.95 5.84 -5.55
C SER A 21 6.31 6.17 -4.11
N SER A 22 7.28 5.45 -3.50
CA SER A 22 7.78 5.73 -2.16
C SER A 22 8.49 7.09 -2.06
N ILE A 23 9.28 7.47 -3.06
CA ILE A 23 9.90 8.81 -3.09
C ILE A 23 8.81 9.89 -3.14
N VAL A 24 7.82 9.74 -4.02
CA VAL A 24 6.69 10.69 -4.12
C VAL A 24 5.95 10.79 -2.78
N LEU A 25 5.68 9.66 -2.12
CA LEU A 25 5.02 9.63 -0.82
C LEU A 25 5.84 10.32 0.27
N VAL A 26 7.16 10.08 0.33
CA VAL A 26 8.05 10.73 1.31
C VAL A 26 8.13 12.23 1.07
N VAL A 27 8.17 12.67 -0.19
CA VAL A 27 8.14 14.11 -0.53
C VAL A 27 6.81 14.73 -0.12
N LEU A 28 5.68 14.07 -0.40
CA LEU A 28 4.35 14.53 0.02
C LEU A 28 4.24 14.61 1.55
N GLU A 29 4.75 13.61 2.26
CA GLU A 29 4.77 13.57 3.73
C GLU A 29 5.55 14.76 4.29
N LYS A 30 6.75 15.02 3.74
CA LYS A 30 7.59 16.14 4.17
C LYS A 30 6.99 17.51 3.86
N ILE A 31 6.39 17.68 2.68
CA ILE A 31 5.73 18.94 2.32
C ILE A 31 4.57 19.19 3.27
N MET A 32 3.81 18.17 3.62
CA MET A 32 2.66 18.35 4.50
C MET A 32 3.02 18.57 5.96
N ASP A 33 3.94 17.78 6.52
CA ASP A 33 4.28 17.87 7.95
C ASP A 33 5.00 19.19 8.29
N ASN A 34 5.84 19.70 7.38
CA ASN A 34 6.56 20.96 7.60
C ASN A 34 5.63 22.18 7.68
N ASP A 35 4.53 22.16 6.92
CA ASP A 35 3.60 23.30 6.82
C ASP A 35 2.31 23.08 7.63
N PHE A 36 2.18 21.95 8.32
CA PHE A 36 0.95 21.63 9.04
C PHE A 36 0.80 22.47 10.32
N ILE A 37 -0.23 23.30 10.34
CA ILE A 37 -0.68 24.08 11.49
C ILE A 37 -2.17 23.79 11.70
N CYS A 38 -2.52 23.26 12.87
CA CYS A 38 -3.92 23.07 13.23
C CYS A 38 -4.55 24.42 13.60
N PRO A 39 -5.72 24.80 13.04
CA PRO A 39 -6.35 26.07 13.36
C PRO A 39 -6.94 26.12 14.78
N CYS A 40 -7.04 24.97 15.46
CA CYS A 40 -7.59 24.85 16.82
C CYS A 40 -8.98 25.49 16.94
N GLN A 41 -9.83 25.29 15.93
CA GLN A 41 -11.20 25.77 15.90
C GLN A 41 -12.17 24.58 15.74
N PRO A 42 -13.11 24.40 16.68
CA PRO A 42 -14.10 23.33 16.60
C PRO A 42 -14.85 23.36 15.26
N GLY A 43 -14.94 22.22 14.58
CA GLY A 43 -15.55 22.09 13.25
C GLY A 43 -14.54 22.12 12.09
N TYR A 44 -13.65 23.13 12.05
CA TYR A 44 -12.60 23.22 11.02
C TYR A 44 -11.53 22.15 11.18
N ASN A 45 -11.24 21.75 12.42
CA ASN A 45 -10.21 20.75 12.73
C ASN A 45 -10.48 19.40 12.05
N GLU A 46 -11.72 18.93 12.08
CA GLU A 46 -12.12 17.65 11.46
C GLU A 46 -12.07 17.74 9.93
N TRP A 47 -12.55 18.84 9.35
CA TRP A 47 -12.53 19.05 7.91
C TRP A 47 -11.11 19.09 7.35
N ILE A 48 -10.22 19.85 7.99
CA ILE A 48 -8.81 19.94 7.59
C ILE A 48 -8.13 18.58 7.68
N CYS A 49 -8.34 17.84 8.78
CA CYS A 49 -7.83 16.48 8.92
C CYS A 49 -8.31 15.57 7.78
N ALA A 50 -9.60 15.62 7.43
CA ALA A 50 -10.15 14.84 6.32
C ALA A 50 -9.52 15.23 4.98
N CYS A 51 -9.29 16.53 4.73
CA CYS A 51 -8.60 17.00 3.52
C CYS A 51 -7.15 16.49 3.44
N TYR A 52 -6.40 16.52 4.54
CA TYR A 52 -5.02 16.02 4.58
C TYR A 52 -4.92 14.50 4.48
N ALA A 53 -5.95 13.76 4.92
CA ALA A 53 -6.04 12.32 4.66
C ALA A 53 -6.39 12.04 3.19
N ALA A 54 -7.47 12.63 2.70
CA ALA A 54 -8.07 12.28 1.41
C ALA A 54 -7.30 12.88 0.22
N GLY A 55 -6.88 14.14 0.30
CA GLY A 55 -6.24 14.86 -0.81
C GLY A 55 -5.02 14.12 -1.37
N PRO A 56 -3.99 13.85 -0.56
CA PRO A 56 -2.79 13.17 -1.03
C PRO A 56 -3.02 11.68 -1.30
N SER A 57 -3.97 11.03 -0.61
CA SER A 57 -4.37 9.65 -0.92
C SER A 57 -4.97 9.55 -2.33
N ILE A 58 -5.93 10.41 -2.65
CA ILE A 58 -6.57 10.48 -3.98
C ILE A 58 -5.54 10.90 -5.02
N PHE A 59 -4.71 11.91 -4.74
CA PHE A 59 -3.64 12.34 -5.64
C PHE A 59 -2.69 11.18 -5.96
N SER A 60 -2.19 10.48 -4.94
CA SER A 60 -1.26 9.36 -5.11
C SER A 60 -1.92 8.19 -5.85
N PHE A 61 -3.20 7.92 -5.58
CA PHE A 61 -3.99 6.93 -6.29
C PHE A 61 -4.07 7.26 -7.79
N VAL A 62 -4.54 8.48 -8.12
CA VAL A 62 -4.71 8.94 -9.51
C VAL A 62 -3.36 9.03 -10.22
N PHE A 63 -2.35 9.60 -9.57
CA PHE A 63 -1.02 9.72 -10.13
C PHE A 63 -0.44 8.35 -10.49
N THR A 64 -0.51 7.40 -9.55
CA THR A 64 -0.04 6.03 -9.79
C THR A 64 -0.87 5.35 -10.86
N LEU A 65 -2.20 5.55 -10.83
CA LEU A 65 -3.11 4.93 -11.79
C LEU A 65 -2.89 5.44 -13.20
N PHE A 66 -2.47 6.68 -13.45
CA PHE A 66 -2.33 7.20 -14.80
C PHE A 66 -0.88 7.30 -15.29
N PHE A 67 0.08 7.52 -14.40
CA PHE A 67 1.45 7.88 -14.78
C PHE A 67 2.51 6.84 -14.41
N VAL A 68 2.20 5.87 -13.54
CA VAL A 68 3.15 4.81 -13.17
C VAL A 68 2.76 3.53 -13.88
N ASP A 69 3.45 3.22 -14.98
CA ASP A 69 3.24 1.96 -15.68
C ASP A 69 3.89 0.81 -14.90
N PRO A 70 3.10 -0.21 -14.47
CA PRO A 70 3.64 -1.28 -13.66
C PRO A 70 4.63 -2.20 -14.40
N LYS A 71 4.80 -2.10 -15.73
CA LYS A 71 5.78 -2.86 -16.54
C LYS A 71 6.17 -2.19 -17.86
N PRO A 72 7.47 -2.11 -18.20
CA PRO A 72 7.95 -2.21 -19.58
C PRO A 72 8.10 -3.70 -19.97
N ASP A 73 7.57 -4.05 -21.14
CA ASP A 73 7.69 -5.33 -21.87
C ASP A 73 7.12 -6.61 -21.22
N ASP A 74 5.92 -7.00 -21.68
CA ASP A 74 5.65 -8.34 -22.23
C ASP A 74 4.28 -8.37 -22.91
N LYS A 75 4.27 -8.50 -24.25
CA LYS A 75 3.12 -8.33 -25.13
C LYS A 75 2.07 -9.47 -25.08
N VAL A 76 1.97 -10.26 -24.01
CA VAL A 76 1.24 -11.56 -24.07
C VAL A 76 -0.01 -11.68 -23.17
N MET A 77 -0.33 -10.77 -22.24
CA MET A 77 -1.56 -10.92 -21.42
C MET A 77 -2.40 -9.64 -21.33
N LYS A 78 -3.27 -9.45 -22.32
CA LYS A 78 -4.15 -8.28 -22.50
C LYS A 78 -5.38 -8.20 -21.57
N GLY A 79 -5.58 -9.15 -20.64
CA GLY A 79 -6.77 -9.19 -19.78
C GLY A 79 -6.55 -8.97 -18.27
N LYS A 80 -5.31 -9.12 -17.77
CA LYS A 80 -5.00 -9.10 -16.32
C LYS A 80 -4.43 -7.75 -15.83
N SER A 81 -4.17 -6.82 -16.75
CA SER A 81 -3.42 -5.58 -16.54
C SER A 81 -4.17 -4.53 -15.70
N THR A 82 -5.49 -4.38 -15.86
CA THR A 82 -6.24 -3.29 -15.21
C THR A 82 -6.43 -3.51 -13.71
N CYS A 83 -6.70 -4.76 -13.30
CA CYS A 83 -6.87 -5.10 -11.88
C CYS A 83 -5.56 -4.93 -11.11
N ASP A 84 -4.44 -5.41 -11.66
CA ASP A 84 -3.12 -5.24 -11.04
C ASP A 84 -2.72 -3.76 -10.92
N ARG A 85 -3.06 -2.93 -11.92
CA ARG A 85 -2.82 -1.49 -11.91
C ARG A 85 -3.66 -0.76 -10.85
N PHE A 86 -4.94 -1.13 -10.73
CA PHE A 86 -5.82 -0.59 -9.70
C PHE A 86 -5.34 -1.00 -8.30
N LEU A 87 -5.01 -2.28 -8.10
CA LEU A 87 -4.47 -2.79 -6.83
C LEU A 87 -3.18 -2.06 -6.45
N TYR A 88 -2.27 -1.87 -7.41
CA TYR A 88 -1.03 -1.14 -7.16
C TYR A 88 -1.30 0.31 -6.75
N SER A 89 -2.20 1.00 -7.45
CA SER A 89 -2.59 2.38 -7.13
C SER A 89 -3.26 2.48 -5.75
N ALA A 90 -4.10 1.51 -5.42
CA ALA A 90 -4.73 1.40 -4.10
C ALA A 90 -3.69 1.19 -3.00
N LEU A 91 -2.69 0.33 -3.21
CA LEU A 91 -1.60 0.11 -2.25
C LEU A 91 -0.84 1.42 -1.96
N VAL A 92 -0.49 2.20 -2.99
CA VAL A 92 0.19 3.49 -2.79
C VAL A 92 -0.69 4.46 -1.98
N ALA A 93 -2.00 4.51 -2.28
CA ALA A 93 -2.95 5.33 -1.55
C ALA A 93 -3.12 4.88 -0.08
N PHE A 94 -3.05 3.58 0.19
CA PHE A 94 -3.09 3.04 1.55
C PHE A 94 -1.78 3.25 2.31
N ILE A 95 -0.62 3.23 1.64
CA ILE A 95 0.65 3.58 2.27
C ILE A 95 0.59 5.03 2.74
N TRP A 96 0.02 5.94 1.95
CA TRP A 96 -0.23 7.32 2.39
C TRP A 96 -1.08 7.35 3.66
N LEU A 97 -2.22 6.66 3.68
CA LEU A 97 -3.09 6.62 4.86
C LEU A 97 -2.37 6.03 6.07
N PHE A 98 -1.53 5.02 5.88
CA PHE A 98 -0.69 4.48 6.95
C PHE A 98 0.25 5.54 7.53
N LEU A 99 0.99 6.29 6.70
CA LEU A 99 1.87 7.37 7.16
C LEU A 99 1.08 8.44 7.92
N PHE A 100 -0.06 8.85 7.36
CA PHE A 100 -0.97 9.80 7.99
C PHE A 100 -1.43 9.35 9.39
N PHE A 101 -1.83 8.08 9.55
CA PHE A 101 -2.29 7.55 10.82
C PHE A 101 -1.16 7.30 11.84
N VAL A 102 0.03 6.89 11.37
CA VAL A 102 1.20 6.67 12.25
C VAL A 102 1.74 7.98 12.80
N ASP A 103 1.78 9.04 11.99
CA ASP A 103 2.14 10.38 12.46
C ASP A 103 1.18 10.84 13.56
N GLY A 104 -0.13 10.75 13.30
CA GLY A 104 -1.17 11.01 14.29
C GLY A 104 -1.37 12.50 14.64
N GLY A 105 -0.52 13.42 14.18
CA GLY A 105 -0.66 14.86 14.41
C GLY A 105 -1.92 15.44 13.74
N TYR A 106 -2.26 14.95 12.55
CA TYR A 106 -3.50 15.32 11.87
C TYR A 106 -4.75 14.85 12.64
N VAL A 107 -4.70 13.63 13.18
CA VAL A 107 -5.81 13.04 13.95
C VAL A 107 -5.94 13.71 15.31
N SER A 108 -4.83 14.09 15.94
CA SER A 108 -4.84 14.84 17.19
C SER A 108 -5.53 16.22 17.02
N CYS A 109 -5.32 16.87 15.88
CA CYS A 109 -6.05 18.08 15.49
C CYS A 109 -7.55 17.80 15.40
N ALA A 110 -7.99 16.77 14.66
CA ALA A 110 -9.42 16.42 14.57
C ALA A 110 -10.07 16.08 15.92
N CYS A 111 -9.32 15.45 16.83
CA CYS A 111 -9.77 15.14 18.19
C CYS A 111 -9.93 16.38 19.07
N SER A 112 -9.22 17.47 18.75
CA SER A 112 -9.26 18.72 19.49
C SER A 112 -10.59 19.43 19.23
N ARG A 113 -11.57 19.25 20.12
CA ARG A 113 -12.89 19.89 20.03
C ARG A 113 -12.98 21.23 20.76
N TRP A 114 -11.84 21.77 21.18
CA TRP A 114 -11.73 23.01 21.93
C TRP A 114 -10.99 24.07 21.13
N GLY A 115 -11.24 25.32 21.50
CA GLY A 115 -10.44 26.45 21.06
C GLY A 115 -9.09 26.46 21.78
N GLY A 116 -8.03 26.82 21.08
CA GLY A 116 -6.70 26.87 21.69
C GLY A 116 -5.64 27.46 20.79
N GLU A 117 -4.40 27.43 21.27
CA GLU A 117 -3.22 27.81 20.50
C GLU A 117 -2.48 26.54 20.08
N TYR A 118 -2.10 26.48 18.81
CA TYR A 118 -1.29 25.38 18.31
C TYR A 118 0.15 25.53 18.81
N THR A 119 0.62 24.57 19.60
CA THR A 119 1.93 24.61 20.24
C THR A 119 2.61 23.25 20.18
N GLU A 120 3.93 23.29 20.33
CA GLU A 120 4.76 22.10 20.47
C GLU A 120 5.18 21.94 21.93
N THR A 121 5.02 20.76 22.50
CA THR A 121 5.48 20.42 23.84
C THR A 121 6.36 19.17 23.76
N GLY A 122 7.67 19.37 23.69
CA GLY A 122 8.60 18.28 23.38
C GLY A 122 8.40 17.80 21.95
N ALA A 123 8.01 16.52 21.78
CA ALA A 123 7.69 15.94 20.46
C ALA A 123 6.19 16.02 20.12
N LEU A 124 5.34 16.50 21.03
CA LEU A 124 3.89 16.53 20.86
C LEU A 124 3.43 17.86 20.22
N LYS A 125 2.90 17.79 19.00
CA LYS A 125 2.20 18.90 18.32
C LYS A 125 0.71 18.83 18.64
N TRP A 126 0.13 19.87 19.24
CA TRP A 126 -1.27 19.84 19.68
C TRP A 126 -1.90 21.22 19.91
N CYS A 127 -3.22 21.25 20.04
CA CYS A 127 -3.98 22.46 20.39
C CYS A 127 -4.05 22.61 21.91
N LYS A 128 -3.28 23.53 22.48
CA LYS A 128 -3.32 23.82 23.92
C LYS A 128 -4.48 24.75 24.25
N PRO A 129 -5.44 24.35 25.10
CA PRO A 129 -6.52 25.22 25.51
C PRO A 129 -6.04 26.33 26.45
N THR A 130 -6.70 27.49 26.40
CA THR A 130 -6.50 28.56 27.37
C THR A 130 -7.37 28.29 28.60
N GLY A 131 -6.79 27.75 29.67
CA GLY A 131 -7.53 27.31 30.85
C GLY A 131 -6.65 27.07 32.07
N ASN A 132 -7.24 26.49 33.12
CA ASN A 132 -6.49 26.07 34.32
C ASN A 132 -5.59 24.85 34.01
N GLU A 133 -4.56 24.62 34.82
CA GLU A 133 -3.60 23.52 34.58
C GLU A 133 -4.28 22.16 34.48
N THR A 134 -5.35 21.92 35.24
CA THR A 134 -6.11 20.67 35.21
C THR A 134 -6.77 20.44 33.83
N SER A 135 -7.38 21.46 33.23
CA SER A 135 -8.00 21.36 31.90
C SER A 135 -6.98 21.18 30.79
N VAL A 136 -5.79 21.77 30.96
CA VAL A 136 -4.65 21.60 30.04
C VAL A 136 -4.15 20.16 30.09
N PHE A 137 -3.96 19.61 31.30
CA PHE A 137 -3.53 18.23 31.49
C PHE A 137 -4.52 17.21 30.93
N GLU A 138 -5.82 17.36 31.20
CA GLU A 138 -6.86 16.48 30.66
C GLU A 138 -6.90 16.52 29.12
N SER A 139 -6.74 17.70 28.54
CA SER A 139 -6.72 17.87 27.08
C SER A 139 -5.46 17.27 26.46
N GLN A 140 -4.33 17.33 27.15
CA GLN A 140 -3.09 16.68 26.74
C GLN A 140 -3.25 15.16 26.75
N GLU A 141 -3.76 14.57 27.84
CA GLU A 141 -3.99 13.12 27.95
C GLU A 141 -4.92 12.63 26.84
N LYS A 142 -5.98 13.38 26.55
CA LYS A 142 -6.90 13.07 25.44
C LYS A 142 -6.22 13.12 24.08
N THR A 143 -5.31 14.07 23.87
CA THR A 143 -4.52 14.21 22.64
C THR A 143 -3.60 13.01 22.45
N GLU A 144 -2.85 12.63 23.49
CA GLU A 144 -1.96 11.45 23.47
C GLU A 144 -2.72 10.15 23.23
N ARG A 145 -3.90 10.00 23.85
CA ARG A 145 -4.80 8.88 23.59
C ARG A 145 -5.25 8.84 22.14
N CYS A 146 -5.60 9.98 21.54
CA CYS A 146 -5.99 10.06 20.14
C CYS A 146 -4.84 9.68 19.19
N ILE A 147 -3.62 10.14 19.45
CA ILE A 147 -2.42 9.77 18.68
C ILE A 147 -2.19 8.26 18.78
N THR A 148 -2.28 7.69 19.98
CA THR A 148 -2.12 6.25 20.21
C THR A 148 -3.16 5.44 19.42
N ILE A 149 -4.44 5.85 19.47
CA ILE A 149 -5.52 5.20 18.71
C ILE A 149 -5.26 5.32 17.20
N SER A 150 -4.80 6.48 16.73
CA SER A 150 -4.43 6.72 15.34
C SER A 150 -3.33 5.75 14.89
N GLN A 151 -2.27 5.60 15.69
CA GLN A 151 -1.17 4.68 15.39
C GLN A 151 -1.64 3.23 15.31
N PHE A 152 -2.50 2.79 16.25
CA PHE A 152 -3.12 1.46 16.18
C PHE A 152 -3.96 1.28 14.91
N ALA A 153 -4.70 2.30 14.48
CA ALA A 153 -5.44 2.28 13.22
C ALA A 153 -4.48 2.13 12.01
N GLY A 154 -3.36 2.86 12.01
CA GLY A 154 -2.30 2.73 11.01
C GLY A 154 -1.74 1.30 10.92
N PHE A 155 -1.35 0.71 12.05
CA PHE A 155 -0.89 -0.69 12.08
C PHE A 155 -1.98 -1.67 11.65
N GLY A 156 -3.24 -1.40 11.99
CA GLY A 156 -4.40 -2.16 11.53
C GLY A 156 -4.52 -2.17 10.00
N ILE A 157 -4.31 -1.04 9.34
CA ILE A 157 -4.33 -0.92 7.87
C ILE A 157 -3.24 -1.82 7.25
N VAL A 158 -2.00 -1.73 7.76
CA VAL A 158 -0.88 -2.56 7.26
C VAL A 158 -1.16 -4.04 7.44
N LEU A 159 -1.73 -4.44 8.58
CA LEU A 159 -2.08 -5.82 8.87
C LEU A 159 -3.14 -6.34 7.88
N VAL A 160 -4.21 -5.56 7.63
CA VAL A 160 -5.26 -5.92 6.66
C VAL A 160 -4.68 -6.08 5.25
N ILE A 161 -3.85 -5.14 4.80
CA ILE A 161 -3.20 -5.21 3.48
C ILE A 161 -2.31 -6.43 3.37
N SER A 162 -1.53 -6.72 4.41
CA SER A 162 -0.63 -7.88 4.45
C SER A 162 -1.43 -9.19 4.35
N ILE A 163 -2.58 -9.29 5.02
CA ILE A 163 -3.48 -10.44 4.93
C ILE A 163 -4.06 -10.56 3.51
N ILE A 164 -4.54 -9.47 2.90
CA ILE A 164 -5.10 -9.49 1.55
C ILE A 164 -4.05 -9.94 0.53
N LEU A 165 -2.83 -9.39 0.60
CA LEU A 165 -1.73 -9.79 -0.26
C LEU A 165 -1.32 -11.25 -0.01
N GLY A 166 -1.24 -11.67 1.25
CA GLY A 166 -0.95 -13.06 1.61
C GLY A 166 -1.98 -14.06 1.06
N ILE A 167 -3.27 -13.77 1.22
CA ILE A 167 -4.37 -14.59 0.70
C ILE A 167 -4.32 -14.64 -0.82
N SER A 168 -4.19 -13.49 -1.50
CA SER A 168 -4.16 -13.44 -2.97
C SER A 168 -2.99 -14.24 -3.56
N LEU A 169 -1.81 -14.19 -2.93
CA LEU A 169 -0.64 -14.97 -3.33
C LEU A 169 -0.82 -16.47 -3.04
N CYS A 170 -1.39 -16.83 -1.88
CA CYS A 170 -1.70 -18.21 -1.53
C CYS A 170 -2.73 -18.83 -2.49
N CYS A 171 -3.80 -18.10 -2.81
CA CYS A 171 -4.83 -18.54 -3.76
C CYS A 171 -4.22 -18.74 -5.16
N LYS A 172 -3.38 -17.81 -5.61
CA LYS A 172 -2.72 -17.92 -6.92
C LYS A 172 -1.78 -19.13 -6.99
N SER A 173 -1.02 -19.39 -5.94
CA SER A 173 -0.08 -20.53 -5.88
C SER A 173 -0.82 -21.86 -5.95
N ARG A 174 -1.94 -22.02 -5.22
CA ARG A 174 -2.75 -23.25 -5.25
C ARG A 174 -3.43 -23.49 -6.60
N CYS A 175 -3.80 -22.44 -7.32
CA CYS A 175 -4.38 -22.57 -8.66
C CYS A 175 -3.34 -22.99 -9.71
N GLU A 176 -2.07 -22.60 -9.57
CA GLU A 176 -1.00 -23.00 -10.50
C GLU A 176 -0.59 -24.46 -10.31
N ASP A 177 -0.59 -24.97 -9.08
CA ASP A 177 -0.25 -26.38 -8.79
C ASP A 177 -1.32 -27.37 -9.32
N GLY A 178 -2.58 -26.95 -9.48
CA GLY A 178 -3.65 -27.80 -10.01
C GLY A 178 -3.68 -27.96 -11.54
N VAL A 179 -2.97 -27.12 -12.29
CA VAL A 179 -2.95 -27.17 -13.78
C VAL A 179 -1.91 -28.17 -14.30
N GLN A 180 -0.83 -28.44 -13.55
CA GLN A 180 0.19 -29.41 -13.96
C GLN A 180 -0.27 -30.88 -13.93
N GLN A 181 -1.38 -31.21 -13.27
CA GLN A 181 -1.89 -32.60 -13.19
C GLN A 181 -2.83 -33.04 -14.32
N ASN A 182 -3.31 -32.13 -15.20
CA ASN A 182 -4.28 -32.46 -16.26
C ASN A 182 -3.67 -32.52 -17.67
N GLY A 183 -2.35 -32.66 -17.79
CA GLY A 183 -1.61 -32.50 -19.05
C GLY A 183 -0.80 -33.69 -19.54
N GLU A 184 -1.10 -34.94 -19.16
CA GLU A 184 -0.52 -36.12 -19.80
C GLU A 184 -1.60 -36.91 -20.56
N PRO A 185 -1.57 -36.95 -21.91
CA PRO A 185 -2.19 -38.04 -22.65
C PRO A 185 -1.27 -39.27 -22.57
N GLN A 186 -1.77 -40.36 -21.97
CA GLN A 186 -1.23 -41.68 -22.22
C GLN A 186 -1.48 -42.05 -23.69
N GLU A 187 -0.43 -42.20 -24.49
CA GLU A 187 -0.52 -42.95 -25.75
C GLU A 187 0.39 -44.19 -25.71
N GLN A 188 -0.32 -45.29 -25.58
CA GLN A 188 -0.02 -46.70 -25.68
C GLN A 188 0.93 -47.11 -26.82
N ASN A 189 2.10 -47.64 -26.43
CA ASN A 189 2.81 -48.81 -26.96
C ASN A 189 2.41 -49.30 -28.38
N ARG A 190 3.28 -49.05 -29.39
CA ARG A 190 3.60 -50.01 -30.45
C ARG A 190 4.90 -49.63 -31.19
N ASP A 191 6.02 -50.20 -30.78
CA ASP A 191 7.24 -50.23 -31.60
C ASP A 191 7.91 -51.61 -31.56
N VAL A 192 7.86 -52.31 -32.69
CA VAL A 192 8.89 -53.19 -33.33
C VAL A 192 8.25 -53.69 -34.65
N PRO A 193 8.93 -53.75 -35.83
CA PRO A 193 10.38 -53.76 -36.03
C PRO A 193 10.98 -52.74 -37.02
N LEU A 194 12.29 -52.56 -36.80
CA LEU A 194 13.35 -52.21 -37.75
C LEU A 194 13.08 -52.56 -39.22
N SER A 195 13.23 -51.57 -40.11
CA SER A 195 13.61 -51.79 -41.51
C SER A 195 14.13 -50.52 -42.19
N TYR A 196 15.41 -50.58 -42.57
CA TYR A 196 16.13 -49.86 -43.64
C TYR A 196 16.49 -48.37 -43.52
N ARG A 197 17.79 -48.18 -43.25
CA ARG A 197 18.62 -46.98 -43.42
C ARG A 197 19.08 -46.87 -44.89
N ASN A 198 18.84 -45.67 -45.47
CA ASN A 198 19.51 -44.98 -46.59
C ASN A 198 20.28 -45.76 -47.65
N ASN A 199 19.88 -45.57 -48.91
CA ASN A 199 20.77 -45.12 -49.99
C ASN A 199 19.94 -44.66 -51.18
N ASP A 200 20.00 -43.38 -51.53
CA ASP A 200 19.86 -42.95 -52.93
C ASP A 200 20.68 -41.68 -53.15
N GLY A 201 21.69 -41.81 -54.00
CA GLY A 201 22.47 -40.71 -54.54
C GLY A 201 21.94 -40.30 -55.91
N ARG A 202 21.84 -38.99 -56.14
CA ARG A 202 21.91 -38.30 -57.44
C ARG A 202 21.97 -36.80 -57.11
N ALA A 203 22.90 -35.98 -57.61
CA ALA A 203 23.56 -35.98 -58.90
C ALA A 203 25.04 -35.55 -58.79
#